data_AF-A0A8W7PVT4-F1
#
_entry.id   AF-A0A8W7PVT4-F1
#
_cell.length_a   1.000
_cell.length_b   1.000
_cell.length_c   1.000
_cell.angle_alpha   90.00
_cell.angle_beta   90.00
_cell.angle_gamma   90.00
#
_symmetry.space_group_name_H-M   'P 1'
#
loop_
_entity.id
_entity.type
_entity.pdbx_description
1 polymer ?
#
loop_
_entity_poly.entity_id
_entity_poly.type
_entity_poly.pdbx_seq_one_letter_code
_entity_poly.pdbx_strand_id
1 'polypeptide(L)'
;LYHELQGWDSRRHRTMAHLRPLVPELAEKARKELNEVPSRITDDLAALKAWLLKQPHLNPRMDDQFLVNFLRGCKYSLEKTKEKLDNYYTVKTAIPEFFDNRDPDNASLQSYMSFGVNLPLPHTLEADGPRFMLVRMGAYDASKYSIVDVMKVCYMITDLLLVNDDSSIIAGHMVLVDLRGLTFAGLSQFNPTFIK
;
A
#
# COMPACT_ATOMS: atom_id res chain seq x y z
N LEU A 1 -1.51 24.99 12.83
CA LEU A 1 -1.75 24.08 11.68
C LEU A 1 -2.69 24.66 10.62
N TYR A 2 -3.96 24.99 10.90
CA TYR A 2 -4.86 25.58 9.86
C TYR A 2 -4.39 26.94 9.31
N HIS A 3 -3.69 27.73 10.13
CA HIS A 3 -3.18 29.05 9.72
C HIS A 3 -1.86 29.03 8.94
N GLU A 4 -1.13 27.90 8.90
CA GLU A 4 0.12 27.78 8.13
C GLU A 4 -0.13 27.31 6.68
N LEU A 5 -1.31 26.75 6.40
CA LEU A 5 -1.66 26.20 5.09
C LEU A 5 -2.21 27.25 4.09
N GLN A 6 -2.47 28.48 4.56
CA GLN A 6 -2.95 29.59 3.74
C GLN A 6 -1.82 30.28 2.93
N GLY A 7 -0.55 29.90 3.15
CA GLY A 7 0.63 30.49 2.51
C GLY A 7 1.24 29.68 1.35
N TRP A 8 0.53 28.67 0.83
CA TRP A 8 1.07 27.80 -0.22
C TRP A 8 1.03 28.48 -1.61
N ASP A 9 2.10 29.21 -1.95
CA ASP A 9 2.36 29.71 -3.31
C ASP A 9 3.15 28.64 -4.10
N SER A 10 2.49 27.99 -5.06
CA SER A 10 3.08 26.96 -5.93
C SER A 10 4.28 27.46 -6.75
N ARG A 11 4.48 28.78 -6.87
CA ARG A 11 5.61 29.38 -7.58
C ARG A 11 6.84 29.66 -6.69
N ARG A 12 6.68 29.69 -5.36
CA ARG A 12 7.77 30.05 -4.41
C ARG A 12 8.48 28.85 -3.79
N HIS A 13 7.92 27.65 -3.90
CA HIS A 13 8.48 26.43 -3.32
C HIS A 13 8.48 25.29 -4.34
N ARG A 14 9.21 25.45 -5.45
CA ARG A 14 9.65 24.30 -6.27
C ARG A 14 10.80 23.59 -5.53
N THR A 15 10.49 23.04 -4.37
CA THR A 15 11.40 22.14 -3.65
C THR A 15 11.44 20.82 -4.42
N MET A 16 12.62 20.28 -4.69
CA MET A 16 12.74 18.96 -5.33
C MET A 16 11.94 17.92 -4.54
N ALA A 17 11.29 17.00 -5.25
CA ALA A 17 10.62 15.87 -4.62
C ALA A 17 11.62 15.06 -3.78
N HIS A 18 11.26 14.78 -2.52
CA HIS A 18 12.09 14.01 -1.61
C HIS A 18 11.74 12.52 -1.72
N LEU A 19 12.36 11.84 -2.68
CA LEU A 19 12.10 10.43 -3.00
C LEU A 19 13.31 9.55 -2.69
N ARG A 20 13.03 8.31 -2.30
CA ARG A 20 14.05 7.27 -2.21
C ARG A 20 14.59 6.98 -3.62
N PRO A 21 15.92 6.87 -3.80
CA PRO A 21 16.48 6.51 -5.09
C PRO A 21 16.09 5.08 -5.46
N LEU A 22 15.69 4.89 -6.72
CA LEU A 22 15.47 3.58 -7.31
C LEU A 22 16.79 2.99 -7.80
N VAL A 23 16.91 1.66 -7.77
CA VAL A 23 17.96 0.96 -8.52
C VAL A 23 17.77 1.16 -10.03
N PRO A 24 18.84 1.19 -10.84
CA PRO A 24 18.76 1.54 -12.26
C PRO A 24 17.76 0.70 -13.07
N GLU A 25 17.70 -0.60 -12.80
CA GLU A 25 16.81 -1.55 -13.47
C GLU A 25 15.34 -1.21 -13.18
N LEU A 26 15.03 -0.92 -11.92
CA LEU A 26 13.68 -0.57 -11.50
C LEU A 26 13.26 0.82 -11.99
N ALA A 27 14.20 1.78 -12.04
CA ALA A 27 13.97 3.10 -12.64
C ALA A 27 13.64 2.98 -14.14
N GLU A 28 14.37 2.13 -14.86
CA GLU A 28 14.12 1.88 -16.29
C GLU A 28 12.78 1.17 -16.50
N LYS A 29 12.40 0.22 -15.62
CA LYS A 29 11.07 -0.39 -15.63
C LYS A 29 9.97 0.64 -15.43
N ALA A 30 10.10 1.50 -14.42
CA ALA A 30 9.13 2.57 -14.15
C ALA A 30 8.97 3.51 -15.36
N ARG A 31 10.08 3.87 -16.02
CA ARG A 31 10.07 4.69 -17.23
C ARG A 31 9.34 4.00 -18.39
N LYS A 32 9.64 2.72 -18.64
CA LYS A 32 9.09 1.95 -19.77
C LYS A 32 7.63 1.56 -19.59
N GLU A 33 7.24 1.15 -18.38
CA GLU A 33 5.96 0.46 -18.14
C GLU A 33 4.92 1.33 -17.41
N LEU A 34 5.38 2.33 -16.66
CA LEU A 34 4.55 3.19 -15.81
C LEU A 34 4.50 4.65 -16.29
N ASN A 35 5.20 5.00 -17.36
CA ASN A 35 5.33 6.36 -17.89
C ASN A 35 5.96 7.35 -16.89
N GLU A 36 6.82 6.86 -15.98
CA GLU A 36 7.55 7.74 -15.06
C GLU A 36 8.58 8.57 -15.84
N VAL A 37 8.43 9.90 -15.80
CA VAL A 37 9.37 10.85 -16.42
C VAL A 37 10.02 11.66 -15.30
N PRO A 38 11.32 11.44 -14.97
CA PRO A 38 11.96 12.05 -13.79
C PRO A 38 11.81 13.57 -13.69
N SER A 39 11.88 14.28 -14.82
CA SER A 39 11.74 15.74 -14.85
C SER A 39 10.33 16.25 -14.53
N ARG A 40 9.30 15.37 -14.60
CA ARG A 40 7.90 15.72 -14.34
C ARG A 40 7.43 15.37 -12.94
N ILE A 41 8.13 14.48 -12.24
CA ILE A 41 7.70 13.95 -10.92
C ILE A 41 7.37 15.07 -9.93
N THR A 42 8.20 16.12 -9.87
CA THR A 42 7.99 17.25 -8.94
C THR A 42 6.70 18.01 -9.28
N ASP A 43 6.42 18.25 -10.56
CA ASP A 43 5.22 18.97 -11.00
C ASP A 43 3.96 18.09 -10.84
N ASP A 44 4.04 16.79 -11.15
CA ASP A 44 2.94 15.84 -10.98
C ASP A 44 2.55 15.69 -9.50
N LEU A 45 3.54 15.62 -8.59
CA LEU A 45 3.32 15.62 -7.13
C LEU A 45 2.69 16.94 -6.65
N ALA A 46 3.18 18.09 -7.14
CA ALA A 46 2.61 19.38 -6.78
C ALA A 46 1.15 19.50 -7.22
N ALA A 47 0.81 19.04 -8.43
CA ALA A 47 -0.56 19.01 -8.94
C ALA A 47 -1.47 18.10 -8.08
N LEU A 48 -0.98 16.92 -7.70
CA LEU A 48 -1.73 16.00 -6.87
C LEU A 48 -1.98 16.55 -5.46
N LYS A 49 -0.95 17.15 -4.83
CA LYS A 49 -1.07 17.82 -3.53
C LYS A 49 -2.06 18.99 -3.58
N ALA A 50 -2.02 19.80 -4.65
CA ALA A 50 -2.96 20.90 -4.86
C ALA A 50 -4.41 20.42 -4.92
N TRP A 51 -4.64 19.26 -5.54
CA TRP A 51 -5.96 18.66 -5.61
C TRP A 51 -6.40 18.12 -4.24
N LEU A 52 -5.51 17.43 -3.51
CA LEU A 52 -5.79 16.88 -2.18
C LEU A 52 -6.19 17.96 -1.17
N LEU A 53 -5.54 19.13 -1.19
CA LEU A 53 -5.91 20.27 -0.34
C LEU A 53 -7.31 20.81 -0.60
N LYS A 54 -7.92 20.50 -1.74
CA LYS A 54 -9.28 20.89 -2.11
C LYS A 54 -10.33 19.85 -1.74
N GLN A 55 -9.95 18.72 -1.15
CA GLN A 55 -10.86 17.63 -0.76
C GLN A 55 -11.13 17.70 0.75
N PRO A 56 -12.18 18.41 1.22
CA PRO A 56 -12.42 18.61 2.65
C PRO A 56 -12.83 17.33 3.40
N HIS A 57 -13.28 16.30 2.69
CA HIS A 57 -13.66 15.00 3.26
C HIS A 57 -12.46 14.06 3.48
N LEU A 58 -11.28 14.41 2.96
CA LEU A 58 -10.07 13.59 3.09
C LEU A 58 -9.15 14.19 4.17
N ASN A 59 -8.47 13.33 4.92
CA ASN A 59 -7.31 13.69 5.74
C ASN A 59 -6.05 13.03 5.15
N PRO A 60 -5.54 13.53 4.02
CA PRO A 60 -4.56 12.79 3.24
C PRO A 60 -3.14 12.94 3.75
N ARG A 61 -2.35 11.87 3.62
CA ARG A 61 -0.89 11.95 3.72
C ARG A 61 -0.32 12.78 2.57
N MET A 62 0.64 13.65 2.89
CA MET A 62 1.27 14.58 1.93
C MET A 62 2.73 14.23 1.62
N ASP A 63 3.22 13.09 2.12
CA ASP A 63 4.57 12.59 1.90
C ASP A 63 4.81 12.28 0.41
N ASP A 64 5.92 12.77 -0.16
CA ASP A 64 6.24 12.57 -1.59
C ASP A 64 6.32 11.09 -1.95
N GLN A 65 6.98 10.29 -1.11
CA GLN A 65 7.12 8.85 -1.34
C GLN A 65 5.78 8.11 -1.35
N PHE A 66 4.85 8.50 -0.47
CA PHE A 66 3.52 7.90 -0.45
C PHE A 66 2.75 8.26 -1.73
N LEU A 67 2.74 9.54 -2.10
CA LEU A 67 2.01 10.04 -3.25
C LEU A 67 2.55 9.54 -4.59
N VAL A 68 3.89 9.44 -4.74
CA VAL A 68 4.50 8.92 -5.97
C VAL A 68 4.14 7.46 -6.19
N ASN A 69 3.94 6.68 -5.13
CA ASN A 69 3.56 5.28 -5.24
C ASN A 69 2.13 5.12 -5.81
N PHE A 70 1.22 6.05 -5.52
CA PHE A 70 -0.09 6.10 -6.18
C PHE A 70 0.02 6.51 -7.65
N LEU A 71 0.86 7.51 -7.97
CA LEU A 71 1.12 7.89 -9.37
C LEU A 71 1.68 6.71 -10.17
N ARG A 72 2.69 6.01 -9.64
CA ARG A 72 3.28 4.79 -10.23
C ARG A 72 2.21 3.70 -10.44
N GLY A 73 1.44 3.40 -9.40
CA GLY A 73 0.36 2.41 -9.47
C GLY A 73 -0.78 2.77 -10.42
N CYS A 74 -0.85 4.01 -10.89
CA CYS A 74 -1.80 4.52 -11.88
C CYS A 74 -1.13 4.89 -13.21
N LYS A 75 0.13 4.48 -13.43
CA LYS A 75 0.93 4.79 -14.63
C LYS A 75 0.98 6.28 -14.97
N TYR A 76 1.11 7.11 -13.94
CA TYR A 76 1.10 8.58 -13.99
C TYR A 76 -0.17 9.20 -14.59
N SER A 77 -1.28 8.46 -14.62
CA SER A 77 -2.60 9.04 -14.91
C SER A 77 -3.13 9.78 -13.69
N LEU A 78 -3.12 11.12 -13.74
CA LEU A 78 -3.56 11.95 -12.62
C LEU A 78 -5.02 11.68 -12.24
N GLU A 79 -5.93 11.53 -13.21
CA GLU A 79 -7.34 11.24 -12.93
C GLU A 79 -7.54 9.90 -12.22
N LYS A 80 -6.90 8.82 -12.70
CA LYS A 80 -6.94 7.51 -12.03
C LYS A 80 -6.30 7.57 -10.64
N THR A 81 -5.29 8.40 -10.46
CA THR A 81 -4.61 8.57 -9.16
C THR A 81 -5.55 9.22 -8.14
N LYS A 82 -6.29 10.25 -8.55
CA LYS A 82 -7.30 10.91 -7.70
C LYS A 82 -8.39 9.94 -7.27
N GLU A 83 -8.98 9.21 -8.22
CA GLU A 83 -10.00 8.19 -7.96
C GLU A 83 -9.48 7.10 -7.02
N LYS A 84 -8.26 6.59 -7.27
CA LYS A 84 -7.65 5.56 -6.42
C LYS A 84 -7.38 6.05 -4.99
N LEU A 85 -6.96 7.31 -4.81
CA LEU A 85 -6.76 7.89 -3.49
C LEU A 85 -8.08 8.08 -2.73
N ASP A 86 -9.11 8.59 -3.40
CA ASP A 86 -10.44 8.75 -2.81
C ASP A 86 -11.02 7.40 -2.34
N ASN A 87 -10.93 6.38 -3.21
CA ASN A 87 -11.31 5.01 -2.88
C ASN A 87 -10.46 4.41 -1.75
N TYR A 88 -9.15 4.66 -1.74
CA TYR A 88 -8.26 4.19 -0.69
C TYR A 88 -8.69 4.71 0.69
N TYR A 89 -9.00 6.00 0.82
CA TYR A 89 -9.49 6.55 2.10
C TYR A 89 -10.91 6.08 2.42
N THR A 90 -11.78 5.95 1.42
CA THR A 90 -13.16 5.46 1.58
C THR A 90 -13.22 4.03 2.09
N VAL A 91 -12.42 3.12 1.52
CA VAL A 91 -12.38 1.71 1.98
C VAL A 91 -11.91 1.60 3.42
N LYS A 92 -10.93 2.43 3.83
CA LYS A 92 -10.41 2.42 5.20
C LYS A 92 -11.45 2.84 6.24
N THR A 93 -12.41 3.68 5.87
CA THR A 93 -13.51 4.05 6.76
C THR A 93 -14.71 3.11 6.64
N ALA A 94 -14.94 2.52 5.47
CA ALA A 94 -16.06 1.62 5.21
C ALA A 94 -15.90 0.23 5.84
N ILE A 95 -14.67 -0.22 6.08
CA ILE A 95 -14.38 -1.60 6.54
C ILE A 95 -13.49 -1.58 7.82
N PRO A 96 -13.98 -0.98 8.92
CA PRO A 96 -13.18 -0.76 10.14
C PRO A 96 -12.70 -2.05 10.79
N GLU A 97 -13.36 -3.19 10.55
CA GLU A 97 -12.92 -4.50 11.03
C GLU A 97 -11.51 -4.85 10.55
N PHE A 98 -11.12 -4.35 9.38
CA PHE A 98 -9.75 -4.50 8.88
C PHE A 98 -8.89 -3.31 9.25
N PHE A 99 -9.37 -2.08 9.20
CA PHE A 99 -8.54 -0.87 9.22
C PHE A 99 -8.42 -0.14 10.57
N ASP A 100 -9.23 -0.51 11.55
CA ASP A 100 -9.20 0.08 12.89
C ASP A 100 -8.52 -0.82 13.93
N ASN A 101 -8.08 -0.22 15.05
CA ASN A 101 -7.42 -0.88 16.17
C ASN A 101 -6.19 -1.71 15.74
N ARG A 102 -5.25 -1.07 15.01
CA ARG A 102 -4.05 -1.68 14.43
C ARG A 102 -2.77 -1.37 15.22
N ASP A 103 -2.86 -1.33 16.54
CA ASP A 103 -1.69 -1.11 17.39
C ASP A 103 -0.74 -2.32 17.30
N PRO A 104 0.48 -2.17 16.75
CA PRO A 104 1.41 -3.28 16.64
C PRO A 104 1.84 -3.84 18.00
N ASP A 105 1.75 -3.06 19.09
CA ASP A 105 2.12 -3.52 20.43
C ASP A 105 0.98 -4.24 21.16
N ASN A 106 -0.20 -4.34 20.52
CA ASN A 106 -1.31 -5.11 21.06
C ASN A 106 -0.99 -6.63 21.07
N ALA A 107 -1.10 -7.25 22.25
CA ALA A 107 -0.75 -8.67 22.45
C ALA A 107 -1.57 -9.64 21.57
N SER A 108 -2.84 -9.32 21.28
CA SER A 108 -3.67 -10.12 20.38
C SER A 108 -3.11 -10.05 18.96
N LEU A 109 -2.85 -8.84 18.44
CA LEU A 109 -2.28 -8.66 17.11
C LEU A 109 -0.88 -9.26 16.96
N GLN A 110 -0.04 -9.18 18.00
CA GLN A 110 1.25 -9.87 18.03
C GLN A 110 1.11 -11.38 17.87
N SER A 111 0.07 -11.98 18.46
CA SER A 111 -0.24 -13.40 18.25
C SER A 111 -0.55 -13.67 16.77
N TYR A 112 -1.41 -12.87 16.15
CA TYR A 112 -1.74 -13.01 14.72
C TYR A 112 -0.54 -12.81 13.80
N MET A 113 0.34 -11.85 14.10
CA MET A 113 1.59 -11.64 13.38
C MET A 113 2.52 -12.85 13.51
N SER A 114 2.60 -13.46 14.69
CA SER A 114 3.45 -14.63 14.95
C SER A 114 3.06 -15.88 14.15
N PHE A 115 1.80 -16.00 13.72
CA PHE A 115 1.36 -17.10 12.86
C PHE A 115 2.06 -17.07 11.48
N GLY A 116 2.51 -15.89 11.03
CA GLY A 116 3.19 -15.73 9.75
C GLY A 116 2.32 -16.18 8.58
N VAL A 117 1.07 -15.75 8.54
CA VAL A 117 0.13 -16.08 7.46
C VAL A 117 0.51 -15.39 6.16
N ASN A 118 0.94 -14.13 6.20
CA ASN A 118 1.35 -13.35 5.03
C ASN A 118 2.77 -12.84 5.25
N LEU A 119 3.72 -13.29 4.44
CA LEU A 119 5.14 -13.03 4.64
C LEU A 119 5.75 -12.44 3.37
N PRO A 120 6.15 -11.16 3.36
CA PRO A 120 6.99 -10.64 2.29
C PRO A 120 8.37 -11.29 2.40
N LEU A 121 8.84 -11.89 1.31
CA LEU A 121 10.17 -12.47 1.26
C LEU A 121 11.21 -11.37 1.04
N PRO A 122 12.40 -11.47 1.67
CA PRO A 122 13.37 -10.36 1.73
C PRO A 122 14.00 -10.04 0.38
N HIS A 123 14.05 -11.00 -0.54
CA HIS A 123 14.72 -10.84 -1.84
C HIS A 123 13.75 -11.02 -3.00
N THR A 124 13.98 -10.25 -4.06
CA THR A 124 13.47 -10.49 -5.40
C THR A 124 14.45 -11.41 -6.14
N LEU A 125 14.03 -12.04 -7.23
CA LEU A 125 14.93 -12.84 -8.08
C LEU A 125 15.81 -11.94 -8.98
N GLU A 126 15.25 -10.81 -9.39
CA GLU A 126 15.86 -9.83 -10.29
C GLU A 126 15.75 -8.43 -9.66
N ALA A 127 16.64 -7.51 -10.02
CA ALA A 127 16.67 -6.15 -9.45
C ALA A 127 15.38 -5.35 -9.76
N ASP A 128 14.71 -5.65 -10.87
CA ASP A 128 13.40 -5.10 -11.26
C ASP A 128 12.26 -6.14 -11.17
N GLY A 129 12.49 -7.23 -10.42
CA GLY A 129 11.54 -8.31 -10.24
C GLY A 129 10.46 -7.99 -9.20
N PRO A 130 9.33 -8.71 -9.23
CA PRO A 130 8.24 -8.52 -8.27
C PRO A 130 8.65 -8.95 -6.86
N ARG A 131 8.02 -8.34 -5.85
CA ARG A 131 8.16 -8.78 -4.46
C ARG A 131 7.42 -10.11 -4.26
N PHE A 132 8.12 -11.12 -3.76
CA PHE A 132 7.51 -12.39 -3.42
C PHE A 132 6.76 -12.30 -2.08
N MET A 133 5.54 -12.83 -2.08
CA MET A 133 4.70 -12.96 -0.89
C MET A 133 4.40 -14.43 -0.66
N LEU A 134 4.72 -14.96 0.52
CA LEU A 134 4.30 -16.30 0.93
C LEU A 134 3.04 -16.18 1.78
N VAL A 135 1.94 -16.78 1.31
CA VAL A 135 0.66 -16.86 2.01
C VAL A 135 0.44 -18.29 2.50
N ARG A 136 0.45 -18.51 3.81
CA ARG A 136 0.30 -19.83 4.45
C ARG A 136 -1.10 -19.97 5.06
N MET A 137 -2.02 -20.56 4.32
CA MET A 137 -3.44 -20.59 4.73
C MET A 137 -3.71 -21.49 5.95
N GLY A 138 -2.87 -22.50 6.18
CA GLY A 138 -2.96 -23.39 7.35
C GLY A 138 -2.09 -22.99 8.54
N ALA A 139 -1.52 -21.77 8.55
CA ALA A 139 -0.57 -21.36 9.59
C ALA A 139 -1.22 -20.93 10.92
N TYR A 140 -2.55 -20.94 11.01
CA TYR A 140 -3.29 -20.61 12.22
C TYR A 140 -4.43 -21.60 12.45
N ASP A 141 -4.85 -21.75 13.71
CA ASP A 141 -5.99 -22.59 14.07
C ASP A 141 -7.31 -21.86 13.79
N ALA A 142 -7.92 -22.15 12.64
CA ALA A 142 -9.18 -21.56 12.21
C ALA A 142 -10.40 -21.97 13.05
N SER A 143 -10.27 -22.84 14.05
CA SER A 143 -11.33 -23.05 15.06
C SER A 143 -11.26 -22.05 16.21
N LYS A 144 -10.11 -21.38 16.40
CA LYS A 144 -9.83 -20.48 17.52
C LYS A 144 -9.68 -19.02 17.09
N TYR A 145 -9.15 -18.78 15.91
CA TYR A 145 -8.77 -17.46 15.43
C TYR A 145 -9.60 -17.03 14.23
N SER A 146 -9.88 -15.73 14.16
CA SER A 146 -10.69 -15.11 13.13
C SER A 146 -9.87 -14.76 11.89
N ILE A 147 -10.38 -15.08 10.70
CA ILE A 147 -9.83 -14.64 9.42
C ILE A 147 -9.85 -13.11 9.33
N VAL A 148 -10.76 -12.43 10.03
CA VAL A 148 -10.85 -10.97 10.00
C VAL A 148 -9.60 -10.34 10.60
N ASP A 149 -9.13 -10.85 11.74
CA ASP A 149 -7.90 -10.38 12.39
C ASP A 149 -6.64 -10.81 11.63
N VAL A 150 -6.67 -12.00 11.02
CA VAL A 150 -5.60 -12.43 10.09
C VAL A 150 -5.50 -11.47 8.90
N MET A 151 -6.63 -11.12 8.28
CA MET A 151 -6.69 -10.17 7.16
C MET A 151 -6.28 -8.76 7.58
N LYS A 152 -6.64 -8.33 8.78
CA LYS A 152 -6.15 -7.08 9.37
C LYS A 152 -4.62 -7.03 9.38
N VAL A 153 -3.96 -8.09 9.86
CA VAL A 153 -2.49 -8.19 9.81
C VAL A 153 -1.98 -8.21 8.37
N CYS A 154 -2.62 -8.94 7.45
CA CYS A 154 -2.25 -8.94 6.03
C CYS A 154 -2.28 -7.53 5.42
N TYR A 155 -3.29 -6.73 5.74
CA TYR A 155 -3.41 -5.35 5.28
C TYR A 155 -2.42 -4.42 5.96
N MET A 156 -2.06 -4.63 7.23
CA MET A 156 -0.97 -3.88 7.88
C MET A 156 0.36 -4.11 7.15
N ILE A 157 0.66 -5.35 6.78
CA ILE A 157 1.85 -5.69 5.98
C ILE A 157 1.80 -5.01 4.60
N THR A 158 0.63 -5.02 3.96
CA THR A 158 0.43 -4.36 2.66
C THR A 158 0.64 -2.84 2.76
N ASP A 159 0.16 -2.19 3.83
CA ASP A 159 0.39 -0.77 4.08
C ASP A 159 1.89 -0.46 4.28
N LEU A 160 2.64 -1.36 4.92
CA LEU A 160 4.09 -1.24 5.05
C LEU A 160 4.80 -1.36 3.69
N LEU A 161 4.43 -2.36 2.87
CA LEU A 161 4.98 -2.54 1.53
C LEU A 161 4.68 -1.34 0.63
N LEU A 162 3.47 -0.78 0.73
CA LEU A 162 3.08 0.42 0.00
C LEU A 162 4.01 1.61 0.24
N VAL A 163 4.58 1.74 1.44
CA VAL A 163 5.47 2.85 1.79
C VAL A 163 6.94 2.48 1.60
N ASN A 164 7.31 1.24 1.90
CA ASN A 164 8.69 0.86 2.11
C ASN A 164 9.30 0.03 0.97
N ASP A 165 8.53 -0.48 0.02
CA ASP A 165 9.04 -1.40 -1.00
C ASP A 165 8.75 -0.91 -2.43
N ASP A 166 9.78 -0.38 -3.10
CA ASP A 166 9.62 0.12 -4.47
C ASP A 166 9.39 -1.02 -5.48
N SER A 167 9.93 -2.22 -5.25
CA SER A 167 9.72 -3.39 -6.11
C SER A 167 8.25 -3.81 -6.12
N SER A 168 7.59 -3.84 -4.96
CA SER A 168 6.15 -4.06 -4.82
C SER A 168 5.32 -3.08 -5.64
N ILE A 169 5.74 -1.82 -5.71
CA ILE A 169 5.00 -0.76 -6.41
C ILE A 169 5.25 -0.80 -7.92
N ILE A 170 6.51 -1.00 -8.33
CA ILE A 170 6.91 -0.85 -9.72
C ILE A 170 6.82 -2.18 -10.48
N ALA A 171 7.27 -3.27 -9.86
CA ALA A 171 7.28 -4.60 -10.46
C ALA A 171 6.11 -5.50 -9.99
N GLY A 172 5.36 -5.07 -8.96
CA GLY A 172 4.21 -5.79 -8.45
C GLY A 172 4.57 -6.92 -7.48
N HIS A 173 3.64 -7.87 -7.32
CA HIS A 173 3.77 -9.00 -6.39
C HIS A 173 3.72 -10.33 -7.12
N MET A 174 4.46 -11.32 -6.61
CA MET A 174 4.28 -12.72 -6.93
C MET A 174 3.89 -13.48 -5.67
N VAL A 175 2.69 -14.05 -5.65
CA VAL A 175 2.11 -14.68 -4.45
C VAL A 175 2.24 -16.19 -4.55
N LEU A 176 2.94 -16.78 -3.57
CA LEU A 176 3.02 -18.22 -3.36
C LEU A 176 2.03 -18.60 -2.28
N VAL A 177 1.04 -19.43 -2.62
CA VAL A 177 0.01 -19.87 -1.68
C VAL A 177 0.33 -21.29 -1.21
N ASP A 178 0.69 -21.42 0.06
CA ASP A 178 0.87 -22.69 0.75
C ASP A 178 -0.45 -23.12 1.39
N LEU A 179 -1.05 -24.17 0.81
CA LEU A 179 -2.31 -24.75 1.24
C LEU A 179 -2.13 -25.87 2.27
N ARG A 180 -0.90 -26.20 2.69
CA ARG A 180 -0.67 -27.21 3.73
C ARG A 180 -1.35 -26.79 5.03
N GLY A 181 -2.07 -27.72 5.65
CA GLY A 181 -2.80 -27.47 6.89
C GLY A 181 -4.10 -26.69 6.72
N LEU A 182 -4.52 -26.36 5.48
CA LEU A 182 -5.83 -25.75 5.25
C LEU A 182 -6.94 -26.72 5.67
N THR A 183 -7.84 -26.24 6.53
CA THR A 183 -8.98 -27.01 7.04
C THR A 183 -10.29 -26.48 6.47
N PHE A 184 -11.35 -27.30 6.54
CA PHE A 184 -12.70 -26.83 6.19
C PHE A 184 -13.16 -25.66 7.07
N ALA A 185 -12.77 -25.64 8.34
CA ALA A 185 -13.02 -24.51 9.23
C ALA A 185 -12.41 -23.22 8.64
N GLY A 186 -11.15 -23.25 8.20
CA GLY A 186 -10.49 -22.12 7.53
C GLY A 186 -11.22 -21.68 6.25
N LEU A 187 -11.58 -22.64 5.39
CA LEU A 187 -12.36 -22.36 4.17
C LEU A 187 -13.72 -21.71 4.47
N SER A 188 -14.41 -22.17 5.51
CA SER A 188 -15.75 -21.68 5.87
C SER A 188 -15.77 -20.24 6.38
N GLN A 189 -14.62 -19.71 6.83
CA GLN A 189 -14.54 -18.32 7.26
C GLN A 189 -14.51 -17.31 6.10
N PHE A 190 -14.21 -17.75 4.87
CA PHE A 190 -14.25 -16.89 3.69
C PHE A 190 -15.71 -16.63 3.27
N ASN A 191 -16.29 -15.58 3.82
CA ASN A 191 -17.63 -15.12 3.44
C ASN A 191 -17.57 -14.42 2.07
N PRO A 192 -18.49 -14.70 1.12
CA PRO A 192 -18.60 -13.97 -0.16
C PRO A 192 -18.63 -12.44 -0.03
N THR A 193 -19.10 -11.89 1.09
CA THR A 193 -19.06 -10.45 1.37
C THR A 193 -17.63 -9.90 1.45
N PHE A 194 -16.65 -10.72 1.86
CA PHE A 194 -15.23 -10.35 1.91
C PHE A 194 -14.46 -10.60 0.60
N ILE A 195 -15.08 -11.27 -0.39
CA ILE A 195 -14.42 -11.70 -1.63
C ILE A 195 -14.73 -10.76 -2.81
N LYS A 196 -15.58 -9.74 -2.61
CA LYS A 196 -15.96 -8.78 -3.67
C LYS A 196 -14.96 -7.66 -3.88
#